data_AF-A0A2A5GY85-F1
#
_entry.id   AF-A0A2A5GY85-F1
#
_cell.length_a   1.000
_cell.length_b   1.000
_cell.length_c   1.000
_cell.angle_alpha   90.00
_cell.angle_beta   90.00
_cell.angle_gamma   90.00
#
_symmetry.space_group_name_H-M   'P 1'
#
loop_
_entity.id
_entity.type
_entity.pdbx_description
1 polymer ?
#
loop_
_entity_poly.entity_id
_entity_poly.type
_entity_poly.pdbx_seq_one_letter_code
_entity_poly.pdbx_strand_id
1 'polypeptide(L)'
;MVVDKKSKVNISQEVLVLSGAIVIASCAIGVSIFLGYAHYAQIVQEQAEDNNAFNALGRVTGKFLPKHCAQMAHNWGNTVIGGASSGIHVISPKNKGEPVSVSIEMIDPKQGVSYISADIRDVGVKGCSLIYDRTTHWSDTCKVVAQKRFSSYKPQRILRERISYLQKPSNKRMNLFMVPLSQGCLTIEKGFLSLKKEKPESALPTP
;
A
#
# COMPACT_ATOMS: atom_id res chain seq x y z
N MET A 1 -8.74 -77.97 72.53
CA MET A 1 -9.08 -76.64 73.09
C MET A 1 -7.90 -75.75 72.74
N VAL A 2 -7.98 -74.66 71.99
CA VAL A 2 -9.03 -73.65 71.79
C VAL A 2 -9.01 -73.21 70.32
N VAL A 3 -10.19 -72.79 69.87
CA VAL A 3 -10.62 -72.35 68.54
C VAL A 3 -10.06 -70.95 68.19
N ASP A 4 -10.30 -70.52 66.95
CA ASP A 4 -10.38 -69.12 66.44
C ASP A 4 -9.08 -68.54 65.81
N LYS A 5 -9.11 -67.78 64.70
CA LYS A 5 -10.19 -67.25 63.86
C LYS A 5 -9.57 -66.81 62.52
N LYS A 6 -10.20 -67.12 61.39
CA LYS A 6 -9.88 -66.57 60.07
C LYS A 6 -10.20 -65.08 60.04
N SER A 7 -9.22 -64.23 59.72
CA SER A 7 -9.47 -62.83 59.34
C SER A 7 -9.46 -62.71 57.82
N LYS A 8 -10.63 -62.40 57.24
CA LYS A 8 -10.79 -61.99 55.83
C LYS A 8 -10.57 -60.48 55.78
N VAL A 9 -9.50 -60.05 55.09
CA VAL A 9 -9.29 -58.63 54.77
C VAL A 9 -10.03 -58.32 53.47
N ASN A 10 -11.05 -57.46 53.56
CA ASN A 10 -11.76 -56.88 52.44
C ASN A 10 -10.84 -55.83 51.77
N ILE A 11 -10.29 -56.15 50.60
CA ILE A 11 -9.60 -55.19 49.73
C ILE A 11 -10.57 -54.85 48.61
N SER A 12 -11.47 -53.90 48.86
CA SER A 12 -12.30 -53.30 47.82
C SER A 12 -12.91 -52.03 48.37
N GLN A 13 -12.41 -50.86 47.94
CA GLN A 13 -13.16 -49.59 47.75
C GLN A 13 -12.34 -48.27 47.88
N GLU A 14 -11.01 -48.24 47.75
CA GLU A 14 -10.30 -46.93 47.73
C GLU A 14 -9.44 -46.63 46.48
N VAL A 15 -9.54 -47.42 45.41
CA VAL A 15 -8.75 -47.16 44.18
C VAL A 15 -9.54 -46.38 43.10
N LEU A 16 -10.82 -46.06 43.33
CA LEU A 16 -11.68 -45.48 42.29
C LEU A 16 -11.94 -43.97 42.36
N VAL A 17 -11.17 -43.22 43.16
CA VAL A 17 -11.33 -41.74 43.26
C VAL A 17 -10.12 -40.97 42.74
N LEU A 18 -8.95 -41.59 42.57
CA LEU A 18 -7.76 -40.90 42.04
C LEU A 18 -7.62 -40.89 40.51
N SER A 19 -8.45 -41.63 39.77
CA SER A 19 -8.41 -41.67 38.30
C SER A 19 -9.34 -40.65 37.62
N GLY A 20 -10.27 -40.01 38.35
CA GLY A 20 -11.19 -39.02 37.79
C GLY A 20 -10.63 -37.59 37.71
N ALA A 21 -9.72 -37.21 38.63
CA ALA A 21 -9.17 -35.85 38.68
C ALA A 21 -8.09 -35.58 37.63
N ILE A 22 -7.35 -36.61 37.19
CA ILE A 22 -6.25 -36.47 36.23
C ILE A 22 -6.76 -36.30 34.80
N VAL A 23 -7.88 -36.95 34.43
CA VAL A 23 -8.44 -36.87 33.07
C VAL A 23 -9.04 -35.48 32.77
N ILE A 24 -9.60 -34.80 33.78
CA ILE A 24 -10.21 -33.48 33.61
C ILE A 24 -9.14 -32.37 33.49
N ALA A 25 -8.00 -32.51 34.18
CA ALA A 25 -6.89 -31.55 34.09
C ALA A 25 -6.18 -31.59 32.72
N SER A 26 -6.06 -32.76 32.09
CA SER A 26 -5.46 -32.89 30.74
C SER A 26 -6.34 -32.34 29.61
N CYS A 27 -7.68 -32.34 29.75
CA CYS A 27 -8.58 -31.76 28.75
C CYS A 27 -8.53 -30.22 28.75
N ALA A 28 -8.39 -29.57 29.91
CA ALA A 28 -8.35 -28.12 29.99
C ALA A 28 -7.09 -27.51 29.34
N ILE A 29 -5.93 -28.16 29.49
CA ILE A 29 -4.66 -27.67 28.93
C ILE A 29 -4.62 -27.87 27.40
N GLY A 30 -5.16 -28.99 26.89
CA GLY A 30 -5.23 -29.24 25.44
C GLY A 30 -6.11 -28.24 24.69
N VAL A 31 -7.23 -27.81 25.28
CA VAL A 31 -8.14 -26.83 24.67
C VAL A 31 -7.50 -25.44 24.59
N SER A 32 -6.76 -25.01 25.61
CA SER A 32 -6.08 -23.70 25.59
C SER A 32 -4.96 -23.62 24.54
N ILE A 33 -4.22 -24.71 24.32
CA ILE A 33 -3.17 -24.76 23.29
C ILE A 33 -3.81 -24.73 21.89
N PHE A 34 -4.91 -25.48 21.67
CA PHE A 34 -5.61 -25.48 20.38
C PHE A 34 -6.25 -24.12 20.05
N LEU A 35 -6.86 -23.45 21.03
CA LEU A 35 -7.41 -22.11 20.84
C LEU A 35 -6.33 -21.07 20.54
N GLY A 36 -5.15 -21.18 21.15
CA GLY A 36 -4.00 -20.34 20.86
C GLY A 36 -3.48 -20.49 19.43
N TYR A 37 -3.37 -21.74 18.93
CA TYR A 37 -2.95 -22.00 17.54
C TYR A 37 -3.99 -21.52 16.53
N ALA A 38 -5.29 -21.70 16.80
CA ALA A 38 -6.35 -21.20 15.91
C ALA A 38 -6.36 -19.67 15.81
N HIS A 39 -6.16 -18.96 16.93
CA HIS A 39 -6.07 -17.50 16.93
C HIS A 39 -4.80 -16.98 16.26
N TYR A 40 -3.66 -17.66 16.47
CA TYR A 40 -2.40 -17.33 15.80
C TYR A 40 -2.48 -17.55 14.28
N ALA A 41 -3.07 -18.66 13.84
CA ALA A 41 -3.28 -18.93 12.42
C ALA A 41 -4.16 -17.86 11.76
N GLN A 42 -5.23 -17.40 12.43
CA GLN A 42 -6.08 -16.33 11.92
C GLN A 42 -5.33 -14.99 11.75
N ILE A 43 -4.49 -14.62 12.72
CA ILE A 43 -3.71 -13.36 12.66
C ILE A 43 -2.66 -13.41 11.54
N VAL A 44 -2.03 -14.57 11.31
CA VAL A 44 -1.04 -14.74 10.24
C VAL A 44 -1.70 -14.76 8.86
N GLN A 45 -2.91 -15.30 8.75
CA GLN A 45 -3.66 -15.36 7.50
C GLN A 45 -4.20 -13.99 7.06
N GLU A 46 -4.65 -13.15 8.01
CA GLU A 46 -5.14 -11.79 7.73
C GLU A 46 -4.03 -10.86 7.18
N GLN A 47 -2.78 -11.04 7.61
CA GLN A 47 -1.65 -10.27 7.06
C GLN A 47 -1.18 -10.76 5.68
N ALA A 48 -1.41 -12.02 5.33
CA ALA A 48 -1.06 -12.56 4.01
C ALA A 48 -2.09 -12.20 2.93
N GLU A 49 -3.38 -12.12 3.30
CA GLU A 49 -4.47 -11.83 2.36
C GLU A 49 -4.49 -10.35 1.93
N ASP A 50 -4.21 -9.43 2.85
CA ASP A 50 -4.18 -7.98 2.60
C ASP A 50 -3.03 -7.55 1.67
N ASN A 51 -1.92 -8.28 1.64
CA ASN A 51 -0.79 -7.98 0.76
C ASN A 51 -1.08 -8.28 -0.73
N ASN A 52 -2.02 -9.17 -1.04
CA ASN A 52 -2.43 -9.46 -2.41
C ASN A 52 -3.36 -8.39 -2.99
N ALA A 53 -3.98 -7.55 -2.15
CA ALA A 53 -4.86 -6.47 -2.60
C ALA A 53 -4.07 -5.30 -3.23
N PHE A 54 -2.78 -5.14 -2.91
CA PHE A 54 -1.95 -4.10 -3.50
C PHE A 54 -1.27 -4.55 -4.79
N ASN A 55 -1.25 -3.65 -5.78
CA ASN A 55 -0.37 -3.74 -6.96
C ASN A 55 1.11 -3.71 -6.56
N ALA A 56 2.00 -3.97 -7.51
CA ALA A 56 3.45 -4.06 -7.25
C ALA A 56 4.01 -2.82 -6.54
N LEU A 57 3.52 -1.64 -6.90
CA LEU A 57 3.95 -0.38 -6.30
C LEU A 57 3.49 -0.21 -4.85
N GLY A 58 2.23 -0.51 -4.55
CA GLY A 58 1.71 -0.50 -3.18
C GLY A 58 2.46 -1.49 -2.28
N ARG A 59 2.70 -2.70 -2.77
CA ARG A 59 3.44 -3.73 -2.02
C ARG A 59 4.89 -3.31 -1.72
N VAL A 60 5.61 -2.79 -2.72
CA VAL A 60 7.02 -2.44 -2.53
C VAL A 60 7.21 -1.21 -1.64
N THR A 61 6.31 -0.23 -1.74
CA THR A 61 6.35 0.98 -0.90
C THR A 61 5.91 0.70 0.54
N GLY A 62 4.95 -0.22 0.73
CA GLY A 62 4.50 -0.67 2.05
C GLY A 62 5.55 -1.39 2.88
N LYS A 63 6.67 -1.82 2.28
CA LYS A 63 7.84 -2.33 3.03
C LYS A 63 8.55 -1.24 3.83
N PHE A 64 8.39 0.03 3.45
CA PHE A 64 9.13 1.16 4.01
C PHE A 64 8.23 2.22 4.64
N LEU A 65 6.96 2.28 4.24
CA LEU A 65 6.01 3.30 4.67
C LEU A 65 4.79 2.67 5.35
N PRO A 66 4.06 3.43 6.20
CA PRO A 66 2.82 2.95 6.80
C PRO A 66 1.76 2.56 5.76
N LYS A 67 0.83 1.67 6.14
CA LYS A 67 -0.22 1.11 5.27
C LYS A 67 -1.01 2.16 4.47
N HIS A 68 -1.30 3.32 5.05
CA HIS A 68 -2.04 4.38 4.36
C HIS A 68 -1.25 5.04 3.21
N CYS A 69 0.09 5.09 3.29
CA CYS A 69 0.93 5.52 2.17
C CYS A 69 1.06 4.43 1.11
N ALA A 70 1.12 3.15 1.52
CA ALA A 70 1.07 2.02 0.60
C ALA A 70 -0.24 2.03 -0.23
N GLN A 71 -1.37 2.33 0.41
CA GLN A 71 -2.66 2.50 -0.28
C GLN A 71 -2.66 3.69 -1.27
N MET A 72 -2.05 4.83 -0.90
CA MET A 72 -1.88 5.95 -1.83
C MET A 72 -1.07 5.52 -3.05
N ALA A 73 0.07 4.86 -2.82
CA ALA A 73 0.94 4.35 -3.88
C ALA A 73 0.20 3.34 -4.77
N HIS A 74 -0.61 2.46 -4.18
CA HIS A 74 -1.47 1.54 -4.91
C HIS A 74 -2.45 2.28 -5.85
N ASN A 75 -3.25 3.20 -5.30
CA ASN A 75 -4.27 3.93 -6.06
C ASN A 75 -3.64 4.78 -7.18
N TRP A 76 -2.51 5.43 -6.87
CA TRP A 76 -1.77 6.22 -7.86
C TRP A 76 -1.19 5.31 -8.95
N GLY A 77 -0.60 4.17 -8.57
CA GLY A 77 -0.07 3.17 -9.51
C GLY A 77 -1.14 2.65 -10.47
N ASN A 78 -2.34 2.33 -9.96
CA ASN A 78 -3.46 1.91 -10.82
C ASN A 78 -3.85 3.01 -11.83
N THR A 79 -3.79 4.27 -11.41
CA THR A 79 -4.16 5.42 -12.24
C THR A 79 -3.10 5.73 -13.31
N VAL A 80 -1.82 5.72 -12.94
CA VAL A 80 -0.74 6.17 -13.82
C VAL A 80 -0.23 5.05 -14.72
N ILE A 81 -0.16 3.81 -14.21
CA ILE A 81 0.31 2.65 -14.98
C ILE A 81 -0.84 2.05 -15.79
N GLY A 82 -2.08 2.04 -15.27
CA GLY A 82 -3.28 1.72 -16.04
C GLY A 82 -3.28 0.36 -16.74
N GLY A 83 -2.55 -0.63 -16.21
CA GLY A 83 -2.39 -1.96 -16.81
C GLY A 83 -1.34 -2.05 -17.92
N ALA A 84 -0.58 -0.98 -18.19
CA ALA A 84 0.57 -1.03 -19.08
C ALA A 84 1.67 -1.96 -18.53
N SER A 85 2.46 -2.54 -19.45
CA SER A 85 3.67 -3.28 -19.06
C SER A 85 4.64 -2.31 -18.39
N SER A 86 5.19 -2.69 -17.23
CA SER A 86 6.10 -1.82 -16.49
C SER A 86 7.19 -2.58 -15.74
N GLY A 87 8.36 -1.94 -15.68
CA GLY A 87 9.47 -2.30 -14.80
C GLY A 87 9.58 -1.27 -13.68
N ILE A 88 9.77 -1.71 -12.43
CA ILE A 88 9.84 -0.83 -11.26
C ILE A 88 11.18 -1.05 -10.56
N HIS A 89 11.90 0.04 -10.31
CA HIS A 89 13.04 0.10 -9.43
C HIS A 89 12.72 0.98 -8.22
N VAL A 90 13.08 0.54 -7.02
CA VAL A 90 12.79 1.25 -5.78
C VAL A 90 14.08 1.56 -5.05
N ILE A 91 14.24 2.84 -4.73
CA ILE A 91 15.35 3.35 -3.93
C ILE A 91 14.84 3.45 -2.50
N SER A 92 15.43 2.63 -1.64
CA SER A 92 15.01 2.54 -0.24
C SER A 92 15.50 3.76 0.55
N PRO A 93 14.67 4.30 1.47
CA PRO A 93 15.11 5.37 2.37
C PRO A 93 16.19 4.85 3.32
N LYS A 94 17.19 5.69 3.63
CA LYS A 94 18.26 5.36 4.59
C LYS A 94 17.87 5.75 6.02
N ASN A 95 17.08 6.81 6.16
CA ASN A 95 16.65 7.33 7.45
C ASN A 95 15.12 7.41 7.55
N LYS A 96 14.60 7.37 8.78
CA LYS A 96 13.17 7.56 9.05
C LYS A 96 12.72 8.94 8.58
N GLY A 97 11.63 8.99 7.80
CA GLY A 97 11.06 10.24 7.27
C GLY A 97 11.62 10.67 5.91
N GLU A 98 12.66 10.00 5.40
CA GLU A 98 13.06 10.13 4.00
C GLU A 98 11.98 9.55 3.07
N PRO A 99 11.84 10.10 1.85
CA PRO A 99 10.89 9.54 0.89
C PRO A 99 11.38 8.18 0.39
N VAL A 100 10.43 7.31 0.06
CA VAL A 100 10.68 6.19 -0.84
C VAL A 100 10.64 6.73 -2.26
N SER A 101 11.75 6.63 -2.98
CA SER A 101 11.81 7.02 -4.38
C SER A 101 11.61 5.81 -5.28
N VAL A 102 10.80 5.96 -6.32
CA VAL A 102 10.51 4.92 -7.30
C VAL A 102 10.79 5.42 -8.70
N SER A 103 11.38 4.56 -9.52
CA SER A 103 11.63 4.76 -10.94
C SER A 103 10.88 3.68 -11.70
N ILE A 104 10.08 4.07 -12.68
CA ILE A 104 9.21 3.18 -13.44
C ILE A 104 9.45 3.41 -14.92
N GLU A 105 9.82 2.34 -15.63
CA GLU A 105 9.69 2.28 -17.08
C GLU A 105 8.30 1.73 -17.40
N MET A 106 7.56 2.43 -18.24
CA MET A 106 6.23 2.03 -18.66
C MET A 106 6.15 1.97 -20.18
N ILE A 107 5.65 0.85 -20.71
CA ILE A 107 5.46 0.63 -22.15
C ILE A 107 3.95 0.58 -22.42
N ASP A 108 3.42 1.64 -23.02
CA ASP A 108 2.04 1.73 -23.47
C ASP A 108 2.00 1.55 -25.00
N PRO A 109 1.30 0.53 -25.54
CA PRO A 109 1.22 0.29 -26.98
C PRO A 109 0.72 1.48 -27.81
N LYS A 110 -0.05 2.40 -27.22
CA LYS A 110 -0.63 3.58 -27.86
C LYS A 110 0.15 4.87 -27.62
N GLN A 111 1.03 4.90 -26.61
CA GLN A 111 1.77 6.11 -26.19
C GLN A 111 3.29 5.96 -26.30
N GLY A 112 3.79 4.74 -26.48
CA GLY A 112 5.22 4.43 -26.49
C GLY A 112 5.77 4.24 -25.07
N VAL A 113 7.03 4.59 -24.89
CA VAL A 113 7.75 4.45 -23.62
C VAL A 113 7.64 5.73 -22.81
N SER A 114 7.25 5.59 -21.54
CA SER A 114 7.29 6.64 -20.53
C SER A 114 8.27 6.27 -19.43
N TYR A 115 9.01 7.25 -18.92
CA TYR A 115 9.72 7.16 -17.66
C TYR A 115 8.95 7.91 -16.58
N ILE A 116 8.74 7.29 -15.43
CA ILE A 116 8.07 7.91 -14.29
C ILE A 116 9.00 7.86 -13.09
N SER A 117 9.20 8.99 -12.43
CA SER A 117 9.83 9.06 -11.11
C SER A 117 8.80 9.55 -10.10
N ALA A 118 8.72 8.92 -8.94
CA ALA A 118 7.89 9.42 -7.84
C ALA A 118 8.59 9.30 -6.50
N ASP A 119 8.30 10.26 -5.62
CA ASP A 119 8.76 10.30 -4.24
C ASP A 119 7.54 10.25 -3.33
N ILE A 120 7.51 9.25 -2.44
CA ILE A 120 6.40 9.03 -1.52
C ILE A 120 6.91 9.16 -0.10
N ARG A 121 6.25 10.01 0.70
CA ARG A 121 6.67 10.30 2.08
C ARG A 121 5.48 10.30 3.03
N ASP A 122 5.69 9.76 4.23
CA ASP A 122 4.82 9.96 5.39
C ASP A 122 5.05 11.37 5.98
N VAL A 123 4.00 12.17 6.09
CA VAL A 123 4.05 13.55 6.59
C VAL A 123 3.43 13.71 7.98
N GLY A 124 3.31 12.62 8.75
CA GLY A 124 2.77 12.65 10.12
C GLY A 124 1.30 12.24 10.16
N VAL A 125 0.53 12.72 11.14
CA VAL A 125 -0.81 12.26 11.64
C VAL A 125 -1.79 11.70 10.57
N LYS A 126 -1.43 10.57 9.94
CA LYS A 126 -2.09 9.91 8.81
C LYS A 126 -2.03 10.65 7.46
N GLY A 127 -1.02 11.48 7.25
CA GLY A 127 -0.81 12.16 5.98
C GLY A 127 0.28 11.48 5.17
N CYS A 128 0.03 11.32 3.86
CA CYS A 128 1.09 11.00 2.91
C CYS A 128 1.16 12.10 1.85
N SER A 129 2.35 12.30 1.30
CA SER A 129 2.57 13.11 0.11
C SER A 129 3.23 12.25 -0.96
N LEU A 130 2.80 12.44 -2.19
CA LEU A 130 3.41 11.86 -3.38
C LEU A 130 3.67 12.98 -4.37
N ILE A 131 4.92 13.09 -4.79
CA ILE A 131 5.35 13.95 -5.90
C ILE A 131 5.78 13.03 -7.01
N TYR A 132 5.39 13.33 -8.25
CA TYR A 132 5.86 12.55 -9.38
C TYR A 132 6.07 13.39 -10.61
N ASP A 133 6.94 12.89 -11.46
CA ASP A 133 7.18 13.36 -12.81
C ASP A 133 7.03 12.19 -13.77
N ARG A 134 6.21 12.34 -14.81
CA ARG A 134 6.10 11.41 -15.93
C ARG A 134 6.62 12.06 -17.19
N THR A 135 7.70 11.50 -17.72
CA THR A 135 8.30 11.91 -18.98
C THR A 135 7.88 10.95 -20.09
N THR A 136 7.35 11.47 -21.18
CA THR A 136 6.93 10.66 -22.34
C THR A 136 7.42 11.30 -23.63
N HIS A 137 8.02 10.49 -24.48
CA HIS A 137 8.41 10.89 -25.82
C HIS A 137 7.28 10.56 -26.81
N TRP A 138 6.92 11.52 -27.65
CA TRP A 138 5.90 11.40 -28.67
C TRP A 138 6.50 11.66 -30.04
N SER A 139 6.10 10.88 -31.05
CA SER A 139 6.48 11.12 -32.44
C SER A 139 5.80 12.36 -33.06
N ASP A 140 4.60 12.70 -32.55
CA ASP A 140 3.83 13.87 -32.96
C ASP A 140 4.43 15.18 -32.40
N THR A 141 4.21 16.30 -33.10
CA THR A 141 4.59 17.64 -32.60
C THR A 141 3.86 18.00 -31.30
N CYS A 142 4.45 18.86 -30.46
CA CYS A 142 3.81 19.24 -29.20
C CYS A 142 2.42 19.84 -29.37
N LYS A 143 2.15 20.56 -30.47
CA LYS A 143 0.80 21.08 -30.77
C LYS A 143 -0.22 19.96 -30.93
N VAL A 144 0.12 18.92 -31.70
CA VAL A 144 -0.74 17.77 -31.94
C VAL A 144 -0.92 16.93 -30.66
N VAL A 145 0.15 16.71 -29.91
CA VAL A 145 0.11 16.00 -28.61
C VAL A 145 -0.78 16.73 -27.61
N ALA A 146 -0.65 18.06 -27.50
CA ALA A 146 -1.48 18.86 -26.60
C ALA A 146 -2.97 18.71 -26.92
N GLN A 147 -3.32 18.78 -28.21
CA GLN A 147 -4.70 18.67 -28.68
C GLN A 147 -5.29 17.27 -28.49
N LYS A 148 -4.54 16.22 -28.87
CA LYS A 148 -5.05 14.84 -28.88
C LYS A 148 -5.02 14.18 -27.50
N ARG A 149 -3.98 14.43 -26.71
CA ARG A 149 -3.69 13.69 -25.46
C ARG A 149 -3.96 14.50 -24.21
N PHE A 150 -3.83 15.83 -24.30
CA PHE A 150 -3.92 16.72 -23.15
C PHE A 150 -4.95 17.84 -23.35
N SER A 151 -6.08 17.53 -24.02
CA SER A 151 -7.14 18.50 -24.31
C SER A 151 -7.76 19.15 -23.07
N SER A 152 -7.68 18.47 -21.92
CA SER A 152 -8.12 18.98 -20.62
C SER A 152 -7.14 19.97 -19.98
N TYR A 153 -5.89 20.03 -20.44
CA TYR A 153 -4.90 20.99 -19.97
C TYR A 153 -5.05 22.32 -20.71
N LYS A 154 -4.82 23.43 -20.00
CA LYS A 154 -4.89 24.79 -20.56
C LYS A 154 -3.51 25.44 -20.58
N PRO A 155 -3.08 26.02 -21.71
CA PRO A 155 -1.86 26.81 -21.79
C PRO A 155 -1.83 27.90 -20.73
N GLN A 156 -0.69 28.06 -20.06
CA GLN A 156 -0.45 29.11 -19.08
C GLN A 156 0.55 30.14 -19.63
N ARG A 157 1.75 29.67 -19.98
CA ARG A 157 2.82 30.51 -20.55
C ARG A 157 3.90 29.67 -21.24
N ILE A 158 4.82 30.34 -21.92
CA ILE A 158 6.10 29.77 -22.32
C ILE A 158 7.11 30.10 -21.20
N LEU A 159 7.95 29.14 -20.79
CA LEU A 159 8.87 29.37 -19.67
C LEU A 159 10.00 30.35 -20.01
N ARG A 160 10.57 30.21 -21.21
CA ARG A 160 11.61 31.11 -21.75
C ARG A 160 11.36 31.36 -23.24
N GLU A 161 11.66 30.37 -24.08
CA GLU A 161 11.53 30.49 -25.54
C GLU A 161 10.72 29.34 -26.15
N ARG A 162 10.98 28.09 -25.72
CA ARG A 162 10.46 26.90 -26.41
C ARG A 162 9.58 25.98 -25.57
N ILE A 163 9.69 26.03 -24.25
CA ILE A 163 8.96 25.11 -23.36
C ILE A 163 7.59 25.71 -23.04
N SER A 164 6.53 25.04 -23.49
CA SER A 164 5.16 25.41 -23.13
C SER A 164 4.80 24.81 -21.77
N TYR A 165 4.23 25.64 -20.90
CA TYR A 165 3.68 25.23 -19.61
C TYR A 165 2.15 25.29 -19.68
N LEU A 166 1.53 24.15 -19.41
CA LEU A 166 0.09 23.95 -19.35
C LEU A 166 -0.28 23.49 -17.94
N GLN A 167 -1.49 23.81 -17.49
CA GLN A 167 -2.01 23.40 -16.19
C GLN A 167 -3.41 22.79 -16.35
N LYS A 168 -3.73 21.77 -15.54
CA LYS A 168 -5.06 21.16 -15.52
C LYS A 168 -6.02 22.03 -14.70
N PRO A 169 -7.09 22.62 -15.27
CA PRO A 169 -7.97 23.52 -14.54
C PRO A 169 -8.65 22.87 -13.34
N SER A 170 -9.04 21.59 -13.47
CA SER A 170 -9.68 20.83 -12.39
C SER A 170 -8.72 20.44 -11.26
N ASN A 171 -7.40 20.57 -11.47
CA ASN A 171 -6.40 20.25 -10.46
C ASN A 171 -5.13 21.08 -10.68
N LYS A 172 -5.05 22.23 -10.01
CA LYS A 172 -3.90 23.17 -10.10
C LYS A 172 -2.56 22.58 -9.60
N ARG A 173 -2.57 21.38 -9.01
CA ARG A 173 -1.35 20.65 -8.62
C ARG A 173 -0.79 19.77 -9.73
N MET A 174 -1.48 19.73 -10.87
CA MET A 174 -1.09 18.97 -12.06
C MET A 174 -0.63 19.92 -13.16
N ASN A 175 0.65 19.80 -13.49
CA ASN A 175 1.35 20.69 -14.40
C ASN A 175 1.93 19.86 -15.54
N LEU A 176 1.89 20.39 -16.75
CA LEU A 176 2.43 19.74 -17.94
C LEU A 176 3.40 20.69 -18.63
N PHE A 177 4.62 20.21 -18.85
CA PHE A 177 5.64 20.91 -19.61
C PHE A 177 5.85 20.19 -20.94
N MET A 178 5.87 20.94 -22.03
CA MET A 178 6.04 20.39 -23.37
C MET A 178 7.28 20.99 -24.00
N VAL A 179 8.24 20.14 -24.33
CA VAL A 179 9.52 20.51 -24.93
C VAL A 179 9.50 20.06 -26.39
N PRO A 180 9.51 20.99 -27.36
CA PRO A 180 9.60 20.62 -28.76
C PRO A 180 10.98 20.03 -29.05
N LEU A 181 10.99 18.91 -29.77
CA LEU A 181 12.21 18.27 -30.26
C LEU A 181 12.37 18.53 -31.77
N SER A 182 13.54 18.21 -32.32
CA SER A 182 13.74 18.23 -33.78
C SER A 182 12.74 17.32 -34.49
N GLN A 183 12.40 16.19 -33.86
CA GLN A 183 11.35 15.28 -34.27
C GLN A 183 10.50 14.94 -33.05
N GLY A 184 9.23 15.34 -33.08
CA GLY A 184 8.25 14.99 -32.05
C GLY A 184 8.17 15.96 -30.86
N CYS A 185 7.81 15.41 -29.71
CA CYS A 185 7.58 16.16 -28.47
C CYS A 185 7.99 15.36 -27.24
N LEU A 186 8.67 16.01 -26.30
CA LEU A 186 8.83 15.48 -24.95
C LEU A 186 7.81 16.15 -24.04
N THR A 187 7.02 15.35 -23.33
CA THR A 187 6.12 15.87 -22.28
C THR A 187 6.61 15.46 -20.91
N ILE A 188 6.58 16.39 -19.96
CA ILE A 188 6.89 16.17 -18.55
C ILE A 188 5.63 16.56 -17.76
N GLU A 189 4.86 15.57 -17.32
CA GLU A 189 3.72 15.78 -16.44
C GLU A 189 4.20 15.70 -14.99
N LYS A 190 4.00 16.78 -14.22
CA LYS A 190 4.36 16.88 -12.81
C LYS A 190 3.11 16.96 -11.95
N GLY A 191 3.04 16.14 -10.91
CA GLY A 191 1.89 16.11 -10.00
C GLY A 191 2.30 16.10 -8.53
N PHE A 192 1.47 16.75 -7.70
CA PHE A 192 1.54 16.66 -6.24
C PHE A 192 0.21 16.13 -5.69
N LEU A 193 0.25 14.98 -5.04
CA LEU A 193 -0.88 14.37 -4.34
C LEU A 193 -0.60 14.39 -2.84
N SER A 194 -1.62 14.74 -2.05
CA SER A 194 -1.53 14.67 -0.59
C SER A 194 -2.84 14.19 -0.03
N LEU A 195 -2.78 13.12 0.75
CA LEU A 195 -3.86 12.71 1.62
C LEU A 195 -3.73 13.58 2.88
N LYS A 196 -4.30 14.78 2.87
CA LYS A 196 -4.64 15.42 4.14
C LYS A 196 -5.97 14.83 4.55
N LYS A 197 -6.05 14.31 5.78
CA LYS A 197 -7.36 14.15 6.41
C LYS A 197 -7.93 15.56 6.46
N GLU A 198 -8.95 15.85 5.65
CA GLU A 198 -9.72 17.07 5.86
C GLU A 198 -10.11 17.04 7.33
N LYS A 199 -9.60 18.01 8.09
CA LYS A 199 -10.07 18.21 9.46
C LYS A 199 -11.57 18.39 9.27
N PRO A 200 -12.44 17.55 9.87
CA PRO A 200 -13.87 17.76 9.75
C PRO A 200 -14.10 19.22 10.13
N GLU A 201 -14.61 19.99 9.18
CA GLU A 201 -14.92 21.39 9.35
C GLU A 201 -15.73 21.47 10.64
N SER A 202 -15.09 21.93 11.71
CA SER A 202 -15.67 21.83 13.04
C SER A 202 -16.97 22.59 12.95
N ALA A 203 -18.09 21.89 13.13
CA ALA A 203 -19.41 22.47 13.16
C ALA A 203 -19.31 23.79 13.93
N LEU A 204 -19.57 24.89 13.24
CA LEU A 204 -19.58 26.22 13.83
C LEU A 204 -20.45 26.12 15.08
N PRO A 205 -19.99 26.54 16.28
CA PRO A 205 -20.87 26.59 17.42
C PRO A 205 -22.03 27.53 17.05
N THR A 206 -23.22 26.96 16.93
CA THR A 206 -24.46 27.72 16.78
C THR A 206 -24.60 28.57 18.05
N PRO A 207 -24.81 29.90 17.93
CA PRO A 207 -25.06 30.76 19.08
C PRO A 207 -26.35 30.40 19.82
#